data_AF-A0AA36HPC8-F1
#
_entry.id   AF-A0AA36HPC8-F1
#
_cell.length_a   1.000
_cell.length_b   1.000
_cell.length_c   1.000
_cell.angle_alpha   90.00
_cell.angle_beta   90.00
_cell.angle_gamma   90.00
#
_symmetry.space_group_name_H-M   'P 1'
#
loop_
_entity.id
_entity.type
_entity.pdbx_description
1 polymer ?
#
loop_
_entity_poly.entity_id
_entity_poly.type
_entity_poly.pdbx_seq_one_letter_code
_entity_poly.pdbx_strand_id
1 'polypeptide(L)'
;MAAGALMSMPVLIVNMGGEMVYILAQRLQAQQIPSSKGQKVLCDVVRTMYYPRFIEELFKPQEIYSLQSTRQIFDRLAHSSIMRLNESSMGKLFDLMIMGFKLQLMSVASPREIVDVTTNHLEELRRLAGDGEGVSALVDECVKQVNQAYGQMGLSDLCSMRHSLATFVQGCKVKVSLFLHEGTQKSDGSFSTCQP
;
A
#
# COMPACT_ATOMS: atom_id res chain seq x y z
N MET A 1 20.18 -14.53 -1.92
CA MET A 1 19.55 -13.21 -2.13
C MET A 1 20.00 -12.25 -1.04
N ALA A 2 20.11 -10.96 -1.31
CA ALA A 2 20.42 -9.96 -0.29
C ALA A 2 19.30 -9.91 0.76
N ALA A 3 19.66 -9.72 2.04
CA ALA A 3 18.72 -9.76 3.16
C ALA A 3 17.58 -8.73 2.98
N GLY A 4 17.89 -7.55 2.44
CA GLY A 4 16.89 -6.53 2.14
C GLY A 4 15.80 -6.97 1.14
N ALA A 5 16.12 -7.81 0.16
CA ALA A 5 15.12 -8.28 -0.81
C ALA A 5 14.04 -9.14 -0.15
N LEU A 6 14.41 -9.93 0.86
CA LEU A 6 13.48 -10.78 1.64
C LEU A 6 12.57 -9.97 2.58
N MET A 7 12.86 -8.68 2.76
CA MET A 7 12.07 -7.75 3.57
C MET A 7 11.26 -6.78 2.71
N SER A 8 11.05 -7.08 1.43
CA SER A 8 10.25 -6.25 0.51
C SER A 8 8.74 -6.43 0.73
N MET A 9 8.32 -7.61 1.19
CA MET A 9 6.91 -7.98 1.28
C MET A 9 6.10 -7.09 2.24
N PRO A 10 6.58 -6.74 3.46
CA PRO A 10 5.86 -5.81 4.32
C PRO A 10 5.67 -4.43 3.70
N VAL A 11 6.73 -3.89 3.08
CA VAL A 11 6.66 -2.60 2.38
C VAL A 11 5.61 -2.66 1.27
N LEU A 12 5.63 -3.69 0.42
CA LEU A 12 4.64 -3.84 -0.65
C LEU A 12 3.21 -3.79 -0.11
N ILE A 13 2.89 -4.65 0.86
CA ILE A 13 1.52 -4.81 1.36
C ILE A 13 1.05 -3.58 2.13
N VAL A 14 1.90 -3.01 3.00
CA VAL A 14 1.54 -1.83 3.81
C VAL A 14 1.26 -0.62 2.92
N ASN A 15 2.14 -0.32 1.95
CA ASN A 15 1.94 0.84 1.07
C ASN A 15 0.75 0.65 0.14
N MET A 16 0.60 -0.54 -0.49
CA MET A 16 -0.58 -0.81 -1.33
C MET A 16 -1.89 -0.77 -0.54
N GLY A 17 -1.90 -1.21 0.72
CA GLY A 17 -3.07 -1.09 1.58
C GLY A 17 -3.33 0.34 2.07
N GLY A 18 -2.28 1.16 2.22
CA GLY A 18 -2.41 2.62 2.37
C GLY A 18 -3.19 3.22 1.20
N GLU A 19 -2.72 2.98 -0.02
CA GLU A 19 -3.39 3.41 -1.25
C GLU A 19 -4.85 2.90 -1.33
N MET A 20 -5.09 1.65 -0.94
CA MET A 20 -6.43 1.07 -0.87
C MET A 20 -7.37 1.94 -0.04
N VAL A 21 -6.99 2.24 1.19
CA VAL A 21 -7.83 2.97 2.14
C VAL A 21 -8.01 4.42 1.68
N TYR A 22 -7.01 5.05 1.06
CA TYR A 22 -7.14 6.38 0.47
C TYR A 22 -8.18 6.41 -0.63
N ILE A 23 -8.10 5.47 -1.57
CA ILE A 23 -9.04 5.36 -2.69
C ILE A 23 -10.45 5.04 -2.17
N LEU A 24 -10.58 4.16 -1.17
CA LEU A 24 -11.86 3.86 -0.56
C LEU A 24 -12.46 5.08 0.16
N ALA A 25 -11.66 5.81 0.94
CA ALA A 25 -12.10 7.02 1.62
C ALA A 25 -12.61 8.08 0.63
N GLN A 26 -11.85 8.32 -0.44
CA GLN A 26 -12.25 9.24 -1.52
C GLN A 26 -13.54 8.78 -2.22
N ARG A 27 -13.70 7.48 -2.51
CA ARG A 27 -14.91 6.94 -3.15
C ARG A 27 -16.14 7.06 -2.25
N LEU A 28 -16.00 6.75 -0.96
CA LEU A 28 -17.07 6.87 0.03
C LEU A 28 -17.51 8.33 0.16
N GLN A 29 -16.57 9.27 0.17
CA GLN A 29 -16.86 10.70 0.18
C GLN A 29 -17.57 11.16 -1.10
N ALA A 30 -17.07 10.76 -2.27
CA ALA A 30 -17.65 11.13 -3.57
C ALA A 30 -19.08 10.60 -3.75
N GLN A 31 -19.39 9.44 -3.17
CA GLN A 31 -20.74 8.86 -3.15
C GLN A 31 -21.62 9.41 -2.02
N GLN A 32 -21.12 10.35 -1.23
CA GLN A 32 -21.84 10.95 -0.09
C GLN A 32 -22.34 9.91 0.91
N ILE A 33 -21.56 8.85 1.13
CA ILE A 33 -21.88 7.84 2.14
C ILE A 33 -21.84 8.48 3.53
N PRO A 34 -22.83 8.22 4.41
CA PRO A 34 -22.83 8.77 5.77
C PRO A 34 -21.52 8.49 6.49
N SER A 35 -20.95 9.51 7.16
CA SER A 35 -19.61 9.43 7.76
C SER A 35 -19.44 8.25 8.72
N SER A 36 -20.47 7.91 9.51
CA SER A 36 -20.44 6.76 10.40
C SER A 36 -20.32 5.41 9.66
N LYS A 37 -21.01 5.26 8.52
CA LYS A 37 -20.91 4.07 7.67
C LYS A 37 -19.57 4.03 6.95
N GLY A 38 -19.12 5.17 6.41
CA GLY A 38 -17.83 5.28 5.74
C GLY A 38 -16.68 4.92 6.69
N GLN A 39 -16.67 5.50 7.88
CA GLN A 39 -15.68 5.21 8.91
C GLN A 39 -15.69 3.73 9.31
N LYS A 40 -16.87 3.11 9.46
CA LYS A 40 -16.95 1.67 9.74
C LYS A 40 -16.31 0.83 8.64
N VAL A 41 -16.54 1.15 7.37
CA VAL A 41 -15.90 0.46 6.23
C VAL A 41 -14.37 0.56 6.30
N LEU A 42 -13.84 1.75 6.54
CA LEU A 42 -12.38 1.95 6.64
C LEU A 42 -11.80 1.23 7.86
N CYS A 43 -12.49 1.30 9.01
CA CYS A 43 -12.12 0.60 10.24
C CYS A 43 -12.05 -0.92 10.04
N ASP A 44 -13.06 -1.53 9.42
CA ASP A 44 -13.10 -2.97 9.16
C ASP A 44 -11.94 -3.43 8.26
N VAL A 45 -11.63 -2.66 7.19
CA VAL A 45 -10.50 -2.94 6.29
C VAL A 45 -9.17 -2.84 7.04
N VAL A 46 -8.94 -1.75 7.78
CA VAL A 46 -7.69 -1.55 8.54
C VAL A 46 -7.53 -2.61 9.62
N ARG A 47 -8.58 -2.94 10.39
CA ARG A 47 -8.52 -4.02 11.38
C ARG A 47 -8.14 -5.37 10.78
N THR A 48 -8.70 -5.69 9.61
CA THR A 48 -8.41 -6.95 8.93
C THR A 48 -6.98 -6.97 8.43
N MET A 49 -6.51 -5.86 7.86
CA MET A 49 -5.18 -5.71 7.30
C MET A 49 -4.09 -5.74 8.38
N TYR A 50 -4.33 -5.16 9.56
CA TYR A 50 -3.37 -5.12 10.66
C TYR A 50 -3.66 -6.14 11.77
N TYR A 51 -4.37 -7.22 11.43
CA TYR A 51 -4.57 -8.32 12.37
C TYR A 51 -3.22 -8.90 12.82
N PRO A 52 -2.93 -9.05 14.13
CA PRO A 52 -1.57 -9.32 14.62
C PRO A 52 -0.89 -10.51 13.95
N ARG A 53 -1.60 -11.64 13.83
CA ARG A 53 -1.07 -12.84 13.18
C ARG A 53 -0.72 -12.60 11.70
N PHE A 54 -1.48 -11.78 10.99
CA PHE A 54 -1.17 -11.47 9.59
C PHE A 54 0.10 -10.63 9.49
N ILE A 55 0.24 -9.59 10.33
CA ILE A 55 1.43 -8.74 10.37
C ILE A 55 2.66 -9.53 10.81
N GLU A 56 2.56 -10.37 11.84
CA GLU A 56 3.66 -11.24 12.29
C GLU A 56 4.16 -12.17 11.17
N GLU A 57 3.25 -12.77 10.39
CA GLU A 57 3.64 -13.59 9.23
C GLU A 57 4.21 -12.75 8.09
N LEU A 58 3.66 -11.55 7.86
CA LEU A 58 4.11 -10.64 6.81
C LEU A 58 5.57 -10.20 7.01
N PHE A 59 5.97 -9.93 8.26
CA PHE A 59 7.31 -9.45 8.63
C PHE A 59 8.38 -10.54 8.73
N LYS A 60 8.04 -11.81 8.47
CA LYS A 60 9.06 -12.86 8.32
C LYS A 60 9.83 -12.67 7.01
N PRO A 61 11.17 -12.89 6.99
CA PRO A 61 11.93 -12.86 5.75
C PRO A 61 11.36 -13.85 4.74
N GLN A 62 10.92 -13.35 3.58
CA GLN A 62 10.25 -14.16 2.56
C GLN A 62 10.42 -13.57 1.16
N GLU A 63 10.25 -14.40 0.13
CA GLU A 63 10.20 -13.88 -1.24
C GLU A 63 8.92 -13.06 -1.45
N ILE A 64 9.03 -12.02 -2.29
CA ILE A 64 7.88 -11.23 -2.69
C ILE A 64 6.87 -12.11 -3.42
N TYR A 65 5.59 -11.93 -3.12
CA TYR A 65 4.55 -12.71 -3.77
C TYR A 65 4.44 -12.37 -5.25
N SER A 66 3.77 -13.26 -6.01
CA SER A 66 3.35 -12.92 -7.36
C SER A 66 2.30 -11.81 -7.35
N LEU A 67 2.14 -11.12 -8.49
CA LEU A 67 1.09 -10.12 -8.67
C LEU A 67 -0.30 -10.73 -8.41
N GLN A 68 -0.52 -11.97 -8.84
CA GLN A 68 -1.77 -12.70 -8.65
C GLN A 68 -2.04 -12.99 -7.17
N SER A 69 -1.05 -13.51 -6.44
CA SER A 69 -1.19 -13.78 -5.00
C SER A 69 -1.40 -12.50 -4.19
N THR A 70 -0.70 -11.43 -4.56
CA THR A 70 -0.90 -10.09 -3.97
C THR A 70 -2.32 -9.59 -4.21
N ARG A 71 -2.85 -9.75 -5.43
CA ARG A 71 -4.23 -9.40 -5.75
C ARG A 71 -5.25 -10.16 -4.89
N GLN A 72 -5.04 -11.47 -4.69
CA GLN A 72 -5.94 -12.27 -3.86
C GLN A 72 -6.01 -11.78 -2.40
N ILE A 73 -4.91 -11.25 -1.85
CA ILE A 73 -4.90 -10.63 -0.52
C ILE A 73 -5.85 -9.42 -0.52
N PHE A 74 -5.67 -8.51 -1.47
CA PHE A 74 -6.48 -7.29 -1.54
C PHE A 74 -7.94 -7.54 -1.92
N ASP A 75 -8.24 -8.56 -2.72
CA ASP A 75 -9.61 -9.00 -2.99
C ASP A 75 -10.30 -9.43 -1.68
N ARG A 76 -9.60 -10.17 -0.81
CA ARG A 76 -10.14 -10.58 0.50
C ARG A 76 -10.29 -9.39 1.46
N LEU A 77 -9.32 -8.48 1.48
CA LEU A 77 -9.37 -7.28 2.32
C LEU A 77 -10.53 -6.35 1.90
N ALA A 78 -10.76 -6.15 0.61
CA ALA A 78 -11.85 -5.29 0.14
C ALA A 78 -13.23 -5.79 0.59
N HIS A 79 -13.38 -7.11 0.68
CA HIS A 79 -14.61 -7.80 1.06
C HIS A 79 -14.67 -8.18 2.55
N SER A 80 -13.71 -7.73 3.38
CA SER A 80 -13.77 -7.95 4.83
C SER A 80 -14.75 -6.99 5.51
N SER A 81 -15.04 -5.86 4.87
CA SER A 81 -16.04 -4.88 5.33
C SER A 81 -17.44 -5.18 4.80
N ILE A 82 -18.44 -4.45 5.28
CA ILE A 82 -19.81 -4.50 4.74
C ILE A 82 -19.91 -4.04 3.27
N MET A 83 -18.94 -3.26 2.78
CA MET A 83 -18.92 -2.78 1.41
C MET A 83 -18.62 -3.94 0.45
N ARG A 84 -19.46 -4.12 -0.58
CA ARG A 84 -19.28 -5.13 -1.62
C ARG A 84 -18.89 -4.46 -2.92
N LEU A 85 -17.69 -4.76 -3.41
CA LEU A 85 -17.24 -4.30 -4.72
C LEU A 85 -17.59 -5.37 -5.77
N ASN A 86 -18.06 -4.95 -6.94
CA ASN A 86 -18.12 -5.86 -8.08
C ASN A 86 -16.71 -6.08 -8.67
N GLU A 87 -16.56 -7.11 -9.49
CA GLU A 87 -15.28 -7.50 -10.09
C GLU A 87 -14.60 -6.34 -10.85
N SER A 88 -15.37 -5.57 -11.62
CA SER A 88 -14.85 -4.40 -12.34
C SER A 88 -14.31 -3.32 -11.40
N SER A 89 -15.04 -3.04 -10.31
CA SER A 89 -14.68 -2.02 -9.32
C SER A 89 -13.46 -2.43 -8.50
N MET A 90 -13.34 -3.73 -8.19
CA MET A 90 -12.18 -4.29 -7.52
C MET A 90 -10.94 -4.29 -8.43
N GLY A 91 -11.10 -4.64 -9.72
CA GLY A 91 -10.04 -4.52 -10.71
C GLY A 91 -9.48 -3.11 -10.82
N LYS A 92 -10.38 -2.12 -10.97
CA LYS A 92 -9.99 -0.70 -10.99
C LYS A 92 -9.35 -0.25 -9.67
N LEU A 93 -9.81 -0.75 -8.52
CA LEU A 93 -9.18 -0.46 -7.23
C LEU A 93 -7.73 -0.98 -7.22
N PHE A 94 -7.52 -2.24 -7.59
CA PHE A 94 -6.19 -2.84 -7.64
C PHE A 94 -5.24 -2.11 -8.57
N ASP A 95 -5.69 -1.75 -9.77
CA ASP A 95 -4.89 -1.01 -10.74
C ASP A 95 -4.48 0.36 -10.19
N LEU A 96 -5.39 1.08 -9.52
CA LEU A 96 -5.06 2.36 -8.90
C LEU A 96 -4.04 2.21 -7.77
N MET A 97 -4.23 1.23 -6.88
CA MET A 97 -3.31 0.98 -5.76
C MET A 97 -1.89 0.69 -6.24
N ILE A 98 -1.73 -0.23 -7.20
CA ILE A 98 -0.40 -0.61 -7.67
C ILE A 98 0.27 0.52 -8.45
N MET A 99 -0.50 1.31 -9.22
CA MET A 99 0.05 2.44 -9.94
C MET A 99 0.41 3.61 -9.01
N GLY A 100 -0.36 3.84 -7.93
CA GLY A 100 -0.01 4.80 -6.87
C GLY A 100 1.28 4.41 -6.15
N PHE A 101 1.38 3.16 -5.70
CA PHE A 101 2.61 2.64 -5.10
C PHE A 101 3.82 2.73 -6.04
N LYS A 102 3.64 2.39 -7.32
CA LYS A 102 4.69 2.51 -8.33
C LYS A 102 5.16 3.95 -8.49
N LEU A 103 4.25 4.94 -8.49
CA LEU A 103 4.61 6.35 -8.56
C LEU A 103 5.46 6.76 -7.35
N GLN A 104 5.06 6.38 -6.13
CA GLN A 104 5.83 6.67 -4.92
C GLN A 104 7.24 6.07 -4.98
N LEU A 105 7.36 4.80 -5.38
CA LEU A 105 8.65 4.10 -5.53
C LEU A 105 9.58 4.78 -6.55
N MET A 106 9.01 5.38 -7.58
CA MET A 106 9.76 6.11 -8.61
C MET A 106 10.09 7.55 -8.19
N SER A 107 9.33 8.13 -7.26
CA SER A 107 9.48 9.52 -6.81
C SER A 107 10.49 9.68 -5.67
N VAL A 108 10.78 8.62 -4.91
CA VAL A 108 11.77 8.67 -3.83
C VAL A 108 13.20 8.88 -4.35
N ALA A 109 13.92 9.83 -3.76
CA ALA A 109 15.30 10.13 -4.11
C ALA A 109 16.25 9.13 -3.44
N SER A 110 16.06 8.88 -2.14
CA SER A 110 16.79 7.88 -1.36
C SER A 110 16.00 6.58 -1.17
N PRO A 111 16.62 5.38 -1.21
CA PRO A 111 15.96 4.12 -0.84
C PRO A 111 15.36 4.13 0.58
N ARG A 112 15.87 4.97 1.47
CA ARG A 112 15.36 5.10 2.84
C ARG A 112 13.99 5.76 2.90
N GLU A 113 13.70 6.68 1.96
CA GLU A 113 12.41 7.37 1.89
C GLU A 113 11.25 6.41 1.63
N ILE A 114 11.49 5.20 1.12
CA ILE A 114 10.44 4.18 0.99
C ILE A 114 9.89 3.78 2.38
N VAL A 115 10.76 3.72 3.39
CA VAL A 115 10.37 3.43 4.78
C VAL A 115 9.61 4.61 5.36
N ASP A 116 10.00 5.84 5.02
CA ASP A 116 9.31 7.06 5.44
C ASP A 116 7.90 7.14 4.83
N VAL A 117 7.76 6.83 3.54
CA VAL A 117 6.44 6.71 2.86
C VAL A 117 5.59 5.64 3.54
N THR A 118 6.17 4.49 3.88
CA THR A 118 5.47 3.41 4.60
C THR A 118 4.94 3.90 5.96
N THR A 119 5.75 4.67 6.69
CA THR A 119 5.38 5.21 8.01
C THR A 119 4.29 6.27 7.87
N ASN A 120 4.39 7.16 6.88
CA ASN A 120 3.36 8.15 6.57
C ASN A 120 2.02 7.50 6.23
N HIS A 121 2.04 6.36 5.51
CA HIS A 121 0.83 5.59 5.27
C HIS A 121 0.18 5.12 6.57
N LEU A 122 0.95 4.55 7.49
CA LEU A 122 0.44 4.07 8.77
C LEU A 122 -0.19 5.21 9.59
N GLU A 123 0.45 6.37 9.66
CA GLU A 123 -0.09 7.54 10.35
C GLU A 123 -1.42 8.02 9.75
N GLU A 124 -1.49 8.11 8.43
CA GLU A 124 -2.71 8.56 7.75
C GLU A 124 -3.84 7.51 7.83
N LEU A 125 -3.51 6.21 7.81
CA LEU A 125 -4.46 5.14 8.03
C LEU A 125 -5.12 5.23 9.41
N ARG A 126 -4.33 5.54 10.44
CA ARG A 126 -4.84 5.82 11.79
C ARG A 126 -5.80 7.01 11.80
N ARG A 127 -5.46 8.08 11.08
CA ARG A 127 -6.32 9.27 10.96
C ARG A 127 -7.64 8.96 10.24
N LEU A 128 -7.60 8.21 9.14
CA LEU A 128 -8.78 7.91 8.31
C LEU A 128 -9.73 6.90 8.94
N ALA A 129 -9.20 5.84 9.57
CA ALA A 129 -10.03 4.86 10.27
C ALA A 129 -10.57 5.41 11.60
N GLY A 130 -9.85 6.35 12.22
CA GLY A 130 -10.12 6.82 13.57
C GLY A 130 -9.82 5.74 14.61
N ASP A 131 -10.11 6.03 15.88
CA ASP A 131 -9.79 5.11 16.99
C ASP A 131 -10.92 4.11 17.31
N GLY A 132 -11.70 3.75 16.29
CA GLY A 132 -12.75 2.76 16.44
C GLY A 132 -12.17 1.37 16.73
N GLU A 133 -12.64 0.75 17.81
CA GLU A 133 -12.41 -0.66 18.11
C GLU A 133 -10.93 -1.13 18.12
N GLY A 134 -10.02 -0.28 18.61
CA GLY A 134 -8.61 -0.64 18.81
C GLY A 134 -7.72 -0.56 17.57
N VAL A 135 -8.19 0.07 16.49
CA VAL A 135 -7.40 0.28 15.26
C VAL A 135 -6.06 0.96 15.53
N SER A 136 -6.02 2.02 16.35
CA SER A 136 -4.76 2.73 16.63
C SER A 136 -3.71 1.80 17.22
N ALA A 137 -4.10 0.88 18.10
CA ALA A 137 -3.17 -0.07 18.72
C ALA A 137 -2.58 -1.05 17.69
N LEU A 138 -3.37 -1.50 16.72
CA LEU A 138 -2.91 -2.37 15.64
C LEU A 138 -1.94 -1.66 14.71
N VAL A 139 -2.23 -0.41 14.37
CA VAL A 139 -1.36 0.43 13.53
C VAL A 139 -0.06 0.77 14.27
N ASP A 140 -0.14 1.16 15.54
CA ASP A 140 1.03 1.48 16.37
C ASP A 140 1.96 0.26 16.51
N GLU A 141 1.40 -0.95 16.61
CA GLU A 141 2.20 -2.16 16.62
C GLU A 141 2.89 -2.42 15.27
N CYS A 142 2.21 -2.16 14.16
CA CYS A 142 2.84 -2.24 12.83
C CYS A 142 3.96 -1.20 12.67
N VAL A 143 3.77 0.03 13.16
CA VAL A 143 4.82 1.08 13.18
C VAL A 143 6.05 0.59 13.96
N LYS A 144 5.86 -0.07 15.11
CA LYS A 144 6.99 -0.67 15.85
C LYS A 144 7.70 -1.73 15.02
N GLN A 145 6.97 -2.62 14.34
CA GLN A 145 7.58 -3.65 13.49
C GLN A 145 8.35 -3.05 12.31
N VAL A 146 7.82 -2.00 11.67
CA VAL A 146 8.54 -1.23 10.62
C VAL A 146 9.84 -0.66 11.19
N ASN A 147 9.79 0.01 12.34
CA ASN A 147 10.98 0.59 12.95
C ASN A 147 12.02 -0.47 13.35
N GLN A 148 11.59 -1.62 13.87
CA GLN A 148 12.47 -2.72 14.22
C GLN A 148 13.11 -3.37 12.98
N ALA A 149 12.33 -3.58 11.91
CA ALA A 149 12.80 -4.22 10.69
C ALA A 149 13.73 -3.33 9.87
N TYR A 150 13.38 -2.04 9.72
CA TYR A 150 14.01 -1.15 8.75
C TYR A 150 14.85 -0.02 9.38
N GLY A 151 14.65 0.30 10.67
CA GLY A 151 15.27 1.46 11.31
C GLY A 151 16.80 1.44 11.30
N GLN A 152 17.42 0.25 11.37
CA GLN A 152 18.86 0.06 11.31
C GLN A 152 19.33 -0.66 10.04
N MET A 153 18.44 -0.82 9.05
CA MET A 153 18.78 -1.50 7.80
C MET A 153 19.77 -0.65 7.00
N GLY A 154 20.87 -1.28 6.56
CA GLY A 154 21.92 -0.61 5.80
C GLY A 154 21.45 -0.23 4.38
N LEU A 155 22.12 0.76 3.77
CA LEU A 155 21.76 1.25 2.43
C LEU A 155 21.79 0.14 1.36
N SER A 156 22.72 -0.82 1.46
CA SER A 156 22.79 -1.95 0.52
C SER A 156 21.52 -2.81 0.53
N ASP A 157 21.00 -3.11 1.72
CA ASP A 157 19.76 -3.86 1.88
C ASP A 157 18.56 -3.04 1.43
N LEU A 158 18.51 -1.75 1.77
CA LEU A 158 17.45 -0.84 1.29
C LEU A 158 17.45 -0.72 -0.25
N CYS A 159 18.62 -0.64 -0.88
CA CYS A 159 18.75 -0.67 -2.35
C CYS A 159 18.24 -2.00 -2.92
N SER A 160 18.58 -3.12 -2.29
CA SER A 160 18.13 -4.45 -2.71
C SER A 160 16.60 -4.60 -2.60
N MET A 161 16.02 -4.08 -1.52
CA MET A 161 14.58 -4.00 -1.32
C MET A 161 13.91 -3.14 -2.39
N ARG A 162 14.42 -1.92 -2.63
CA ARG A 162 13.92 -1.01 -3.68
C ARG A 162 13.96 -1.68 -5.05
N HIS A 163 15.04 -2.39 -5.38
CA HIS A 163 15.19 -3.11 -6.63
C HIS A 163 14.16 -4.25 -6.76
N SER A 164 13.94 -5.03 -5.70
CA SER A 164 12.92 -6.08 -5.67
C SER A 164 11.51 -5.52 -5.90
N LEU A 165 11.15 -4.44 -5.20
CA LEU A 165 9.87 -3.75 -5.36
C LEU A 165 9.71 -3.19 -6.79
N ALA A 166 10.76 -2.58 -7.34
CA ALA A 166 10.74 -2.02 -8.69
C ALA A 166 10.53 -3.12 -9.73
N THR A 167 11.18 -4.28 -9.54
CA THR A 167 11.03 -5.46 -10.38
C THR A 167 9.60 -6.01 -10.33
N PHE A 168 8.96 -5.99 -9.16
CA PHE A 168 7.58 -6.41 -9.00
C PHE A 168 6.60 -5.52 -9.78
N VAL A 169 6.76 -4.20 -9.75
CA VAL A 169 5.84 -3.25 -10.42
C VAL A 169 6.23 -2.87 -11.85
N GLN A 170 7.36 -3.34 -12.37
CA GLN A 170 7.90 -2.89 -13.66
C GLN A 170 6.91 -3.06 -14.82
N GLY A 171 6.19 -4.19 -14.85
CA GLY A 171 5.25 -4.56 -15.90
C GLY A 171 3.89 -3.85 -15.81
N CYS A 172 3.60 -3.18 -14.70
CA CYS A 172 2.33 -2.51 -14.46
C CYS A 172 2.29 -1.19 -15.24
N LYS A 173 1.48 -1.11 -16.30
CA LYS A 173 1.35 0.06 -17.19
C LYS A 173 -0.11 0.49 -17.38
N VAL A 174 -0.93 0.35 -16.35
CA VAL A 174 -2.34 0.75 -16.41
C VAL A 174 -2.42 2.27 -16.45
N LYS A 175 -3.23 2.81 -17.37
CA LYS A 175 -3.40 4.26 -17.51
C LYS A 175 -4.30 4.80 -16.41
N VAL A 176 -3.82 5.80 -15.69
CA VAL A 176 -4.56 6.49 -14.63
C VAL A 176 -4.80 7.92 -15.07
N SER A 177 -6.07 8.31 -15.21
CA SER A 177 -6.45 9.63 -15.74
C SER A 177 -5.82 10.80 -14.99
N LEU A 178 -5.72 10.70 -13.65
CA LEU A 178 -5.08 11.71 -12.82
C LEU A 178 -3.59 11.89 -13.20
N PHE A 179 -2.83 10.80 -13.26
CA PHE A 179 -1.40 10.85 -13.59
C PHE A 179 -1.13 11.30 -15.02
N LEU A 180 -2.02 10.97 -15.96
CA LEU A 180 -1.96 11.50 -17.32
C LEU A 180 -2.20 13.02 -17.35
N HIS A 181 -3.15 13.51 -16.56
CA HIS A 181 -3.47 14.94 -16.49
C HIS A 181 -2.34 15.75 -15.84
N GLU A 182 -1.71 15.20 -14.79
CA GLU A 182 -0.57 15.81 -14.10
C GLU A 182 0.76 15.70 -14.87
N GLY A 183 0.78 14.97 -15.99
CA GLY A 183 2.00 14.75 -16.79
C GLY A 183 3.02 13.81 -16.15
N THR A 184 2.68 13.17 -15.03
CA THR A 184 3.53 12.18 -14.36
C THR A 184 3.53 10.85 -15.13
N GLN A 185 2.46 10.54 -15.86
CA GLN A 185 2.35 9.35 -16.71
C GLN A 185 2.28 9.69 -18.20
N LYS A 186 2.90 8.85 -19.03
CA LYS A 186 2.84 8.91 -20.50
C LYS A 186 1.62 8.18 -21.05
N SER A 187 1.26 8.45 -22.29
CA SER A 187 0.12 7.83 -22.98
C SER A 187 0.24 6.30 -23.15
N ASP A 188 1.45 5.73 -23.03
CA ASP A 188 1.72 4.28 -23.05
C ASP A 188 1.58 3.62 -21.65
N GLY A 189 1.23 4.40 -20.62
CA GLY A 189 1.05 3.94 -19.25
C GLY A 189 2.35 3.86 -18.43
N SER A 190 3.51 4.15 -19.02
CA SER A 190 4.77 4.30 -18.27
C SER A 190 4.84 5.64 -17.54
N PHE A 191 5.52 5.69 -16.41
CA PHE A 191 5.78 6.96 -15.73
C PHE A 191 6.95 7.70 -16.37
N SER A 192 6.87 9.02 -16.36
CA SER A 192 7.95 9.91 -16.75
C SER A 192 9.05 9.84 -15.70
N THR A 193 10.12 9.09 -15.96
CA THR A 193 11.35 9.16 -15.18
C THR A 193 11.97 10.53 -15.44
N CYS A 194 12.12 11.34 -14.38
CA CYS A 194 12.61 12.73 -14.35
C CYS A 194 11.49 13.79 -14.44
N GLN A 195 11.24 14.47 -13.31
CA GLN A 195 11.09 15.91 -13.32
C GLN A 195 12.33 16.53 -12.65
N PRO A 196 12.78 17.71 -13.13
CA PRO A 196 14.08 18.31 -12.84
C PRO A 196 14.31 18.66 -11.37
#